data_AF-A0A537FHA2-F1
#
_entry.id   AF-A0A537FHA2-F1
#
_cell.length_a   1.000
_cell.length_b   1.000
_cell.length_c   1.000
_cell.angle_alpha   90.00
_cell.angle_beta   90.00
_cell.angle_gamma   90.00
#
_symmetry.space_group_name_H-M   'P 1'
#
loop_
_entity.id
_entity.type
_entity.pdbx_description
1 polymer ?
#
loop_
_entity_poly.entity_id
_entity_poly.type
_entity_poly.pdbx_seq_one_letter_code
_entity_poly.pdbx_strand_id
1 'polypeptide(L)'
;MPDSIQTVLDQVAKKVVPSMAERERMSQLADRLKGQVQTILDKAGFRGNVSVQGSFARDTWLSGEADLDIFASFPPTMERREWTERVLPEIRKGIRAKTIDRYAEHPYLEFHIDNIRVNVVPCYSVEKGDWKSATDRTPYHTEYMKQHLTKEMRLEARLMKRFMKGIRSYGAEIRVGGFSGMLVETLILHYRSFLETIVQASTWKPIIILDIEKAIGSQDPRAREIGSPLVVIDPIDPNRNLAAAVRDDKLWGFVAASRQLQKNPGTWYFFPPKFKPKTKAQFSKLLAHQNRDVAAISFEHAPIVPDVLWGQLLKIEKSMTELMTRQDFHPVRSTVWSDEARSSAILVELDASILPEVQLREGPPVSKMDDSQGFLDRHLDARDTVRGPWIEADRWVVDKERRILSIPQLVIAALKDPRLGLTVPDQLNNYFRQNVRVLENRKILALLGREGFDQALSEFLAAKPAWLKTHH
;
A
#
# COMPACT_ATOMS: atom_id res chain seq x y z
N MET A 1 -11.10 -10.35 -33.54
CA MET A 1 -11.95 -9.25 -33.01
C MET A 1 -11.72 -9.17 -31.52
N PRO A 2 -11.82 -8.00 -30.86
CA PRO A 2 -11.82 -7.97 -29.40
C PRO A 2 -12.96 -8.88 -28.91
N ASP A 3 -12.69 -9.76 -27.94
CA ASP A 3 -13.74 -10.52 -27.29
C ASP A 3 -14.74 -9.53 -26.69
N SER A 4 -16.04 -9.86 -26.72
CA SER A 4 -17.00 -9.07 -25.96
C SER A 4 -16.61 -9.08 -24.48
N ILE A 5 -16.84 -7.99 -23.76
CA ILE A 5 -16.52 -7.94 -22.32
C ILE A 5 -17.21 -9.08 -21.56
N GLN A 6 -18.43 -9.45 -21.95
CA GLN A 6 -19.15 -10.59 -21.37
C GLN A 6 -18.40 -11.90 -21.57
N THR A 7 -17.91 -12.17 -22.78
CA THR A 7 -17.12 -13.37 -23.08
C THR A 7 -15.86 -13.45 -22.19
N VAL A 8 -15.19 -12.31 -21.97
CA VAL A 8 -14.06 -12.24 -21.04
C VAL A 8 -14.49 -12.56 -19.60
N LEU A 9 -15.59 -11.97 -19.13
CA LEU A 9 -16.10 -12.20 -17.78
C LEU A 9 -16.50 -13.67 -17.57
N ASP A 10 -17.12 -14.32 -18.55
CA ASP A 10 -17.50 -15.74 -18.48
C ASP A 10 -16.25 -16.64 -18.38
N GLN A 11 -15.19 -16.32 -19.12
CA GLN A 11 -13.90 -17.03 -19.02
C GLN A 11 -13.24 -16.84 -17.65
N VAL A 12 -13.33 -15.63 -17.08
CA VAL A 12 -12.79 -15.33 -15.74
C VAL A 12 -13.62 -16.03 -14.67
N ALA A 13 -14.95 -16.01 -14.77
CA ALA A 13 -15.89 -16.65 -13.84
C ALA A 13 -15.55 -18.13 -13.60
N LYS A 14 -15.26 -18.87 -14.68
CA LYS A 14 -14.83 -20.28 -14.62
C LYS A 14 -13.58 -20.54 -13.77
N LYS A 15 -12.74 -19.51 -13.56
CA LYS A 15 -11.49 -19.60 -12.80
C LYS A 15 -11.58 -19.04 -11.40
N VAL A 16 -12.51 -18.13 -11.13
CA VAL A 16 -12.60 -17.41 -9.85
C VAL A 16 -13.66 -17.97 -8.92
N VAL A 17 -14.66 -18.68 -9.44
CA VAL A 17 -15.73 -19.26 -8.63
C VAL A 17 -15.24 -20.57 -7.99
N PRO A 18 -15.30 -20.68 -6.65
CA PRO A 18 -14.93 -21.92 -5.98
C PRO A 18 -15.85 -23.08 -6.36
N SER A 19 -15.25 -24.25 -6.59
CA SER A 19 -15.99 -25.48 -6.84
C SER A 19 -16.74 -25.97 -5.60
N MET A 20 -17.73 -26.84 -5.78
CA MET A 20 -18.46 -27.44 -4.63
C MET A 20 -17.53 -28.21 -3.70
N ALA A 21 -16.57 -28.97 -4.24
CA ALA A 21 -15.58 -29.70 -3.45
C ALA A 21 -14.68 -28.74 -2.65
N GLU A 22 -14.31 -27.59 -3.23
CA GLU A 22 -13.51 -26.57 -2.55
C GLU A 22 -14.30 -25.93 -1.40
N ARG A 23 -15.59 -25.62 -1.62
CA ARG A 23 -16.50 -25.09 -0.59
C ARG A 23 -16.67 -26.07 0.56
N GLU A 24 -16.87 -27.36 0.26
CA GLU A 24 -17.05 -28.40 1.28
C GLU A 24 -15.78 -28.57 2.13
N ARG A 25 -14.61 -28.68 1.48
CA ARG A 25 -13.32 -28.73 2.18
C ARG A 25 -13.11 -27.53 3.10
N MET A 26 -13.39 -26.32 2.60
CA MET A 26 -13.27 -25.10 3.39
C MET A 26 -14.27 -25.06 4.54
N SER A 27 -15.51 -25.52 4.35
CA SER A 27 -16.52 -25.61 5.42
C SER A 27 -16.08 -26.57 6.53
N GLN A 28 -15.64 -27.78 6.17
CA GLN A 28 -15.16 -28.76 7.14
C GLN A 28 -13.97 -28.23 7.94
N LEU A 29 -13.03 -27.54 7.27
CA LEU A 29 -11.91 -26.89 7.94
C LEU A 29 -12.37 -25.77 8.88
N ALA A 30 -13.30 -24.94 8.43
CA ALA A 30 -13.85 -23.83 9.20
C ALA A 30 -14.55 -24.31 10.47
N ASP A 31 -15.41 -25.31 10.36
CA ASP A 31 -16.14 -25.88 11.49
C ASP A 31 -15.20 -26.55 12.50
N ARG A 32 -14.22 -27.32 12.00
CA ARG A 32 -13.18 -27.93 12.84
C ARG A 32 -12.40 -26.89 13.63
N LEU A 33 -11.89 -25.86 12.96
CA LEU A 33 -11.05 -24.84 13.61
C LEU A 33 -11.86 -23.92 14.53
N LYS A 34 -13.08 -23.55 14.14
CA LYS A 34 -14.01 -22.82 15.00
C LYS A 34 -14.25 -23.59 16.30
N GLY A 35 -14.59 -24.87 16.21
CA GLY A 35 -14.80 -25.73 17.38
C GLY A 35 -13.54 -25.92 18.23
N GLN A 36 -12.37 -26.05 17.59
CA GLN A 36 -11.08 -26.15 18.28
C GLN A 36 -10.75 -24.87 19.06
N VAL A 37 -10.88 -23.69 18.44
CA VAL A 37 -10.67 -22.40 19.13
C VAL A 37 -11.66 -22.24 20.27
N GLN A 38 -12.95 -22.54 20.07
CA GLN A 38 -13.95 -22.45 21.13
C GLN A 38 -13.58 -23.35 22.33
N THR A 39 -13.18 -24.60 22.06
CA THR A 39 -12.74 -25.54 23.10
C THR A 39 -11.53 -25.03 23.87
N ILE A 40 -10.57 -24.37 23.21
CA ILE A 40 -9.40 -23.77 23.86
C ILE A 40 -9.84 -22.64 24.80
N LEU A 41 -10.73 -21.76 24.34
CA LEU A 41 -11.24 -20.66 25.15
C LEU A 41 -12.00 -21.17 26.39
N ASP A 42 -12.87 -22.16 26.21
CA ASP A 42 -13.67 -22.74 27.29
C ASP A 42 -12.79 -23.40 28.36
N LYS A 43 -11.78 -24.20 27.93
CA LYS A 43 -10.84 -24.87 28.84
C LYS A 43 -9.97 -23.89 29.62
N ALA A 44 -9.60 -22.77 29.00
CA ALA A 44 -8.82 -21.72 29.65
C ALA A 44 -9.67 -20.75 30.48
N GLY A 45 -11.00 -20.95 30.52
CA GLY A 45 -11.93 -20.12 31.31
C GLY A 45 -12.21 -18.74 30.71
N PHE A 46 -11.94 -18.54 29.41
CA PHE A 46 -12.27 -17.29 28.74
C PHE A 46 -13.72 -17.31 28.26
N ARG A 47 -14.50 -16.28 28.62
CA ARG A 47 -15.90 -16.11 28.19
C ARG A 47 -15.99 -15.59 26.74
N GLY A 48 -15.38 -16.28 25.79
CA GLY A 48 -15.36 -15.89 24.37
C GLY A 48 -16.33 -16.70 23.51
N ASN A 49 -16.87 -16.09 22.46
CA ASN A 49 -17.65 -16.79 21.43
C ASN A 49 -16.91 -16.75 20.10
N VAL A 50 -16.78 -17.89 19.43
CA VAL A 50 -16.03 -18.01 18.17
C VAL A 50 -16.97 -18.02 16.97
N SER A 51 -16.68 -17.19 15.98
CA SER A 51 -17.42 -17.09 14.73
C SER A 51 -16.50 -17.03 13.52
N VAL A 52 -17.01 -17.41 12.34
CA VAL A 52 -16.29 -17.30 11.08
C VAL A 52 -16.75 -16.04 10.36
N GLN A 53 -15.80 -15.27 9.86
CA GLN A 53 -16.02 -13.94 9.28
C GLN A 53 -15.37 -13.83 7.90
N GLY A 54 -15.33 -12.60 7.36
CA GLY A 54 -14.62 -12.30 6.13
C GLY A 54 -15.28 -12.84 4.86
N SER A 55 -14.49 -12.92 3.79
CA SER A 55 -15.00 -13.27 2.45
C SER A 55 -15.49 -14.71 2.34
N PHE A 56 -14.98 -15.61 3.18
CA PHE A 56 -15.47 -16.98 3.27
C PHE A 56 -16.91 -17.01 3.80
N ALA A 57 -17.18 -16.35 4.93
CA ALA A 57 -18.52 -16.30 5.54
C ALA A 57 -19.58 -15.63 4.65
N ARG A 58 -19.15 -14.71 3.77
CA ARG A 58 -20.01 -13.99 2.83
C ARG A 58 -20.14 -14.68 1.46
N ASP A 59 -19.41 -15.76 1.25
CA ASP A 59 -19.31 -16.48 -0.02
C ASP A 59 -18.89 -15.56 -1.20
N THR A 60 -17.85 -14.76 -1.00
CA THR A 60 -17.27 -13.81 -1.99
C THR A 60 -15.78 -14.02 -2.20
N TRP A 61 -15.22 -15.12 -1.68
CA TRP A 61 -13.80 -15.49 -1.82
C TRP A 61 -13.50 -16.07 -3.21
N LEU A 62 -12.23 -15.97 -3.62
CA LEU A 62 -11.73 -16.42 -4.92
C LEU A 62 -11.20 -17.85 -4.82
N SER A 63 -11.54 -18.70 -5.80
CA SER A 63 -11.01 -20.07 -5.88
C SER A 63 -9.48 -20.10 -5.85
N GLY A 64 -8.91 -21.03 -5.08
CA GLY A 64 -7.47 -21.21 -4.89
C GLY A 64 -6.80 -20.15 -4.00
N GLU A 65 -7.53 -19.14 -3.55
CA GLU A 65 -7.01 -18.02 -2.74
C GLU A 65 -7.86 -17.81 -1.48
N ALA A 66 -8.38 -18.89 -0.92
CA ALA A 66 -9.21 -18.87 0.28
C ALA A 66 -8.38 -18.49 1.51
N ASP A 67 -8.89 -17.54 2.27
CA ASP A 67 -8.44 -17.25 3.63
C ASP A 67 -9.60 -17.50 4.59
N LEU A 68 -9.31 -18.01 5.77
CA LEU A 68 -10.30 -18.27 6.81
C LEU A 68 -10.10 -17.31 7.98
N ASP A 69 -11.08 -16.42 8.19
CA ASP A 69 -11.05 -15.46 9.29
C ASP A 69 -11.91 -15.97 10.45
N ILE A 70 -11.27 -16.38 11.54
CA ILE A 70 -11.91 -16.85 12.77
C ILE A 70 -11.84 -15.73 13.81
N PHE A 71 -13.00 -15.27 14.27
CA PHE A 71 -13.11 -14.20 15.24
C PHE A 71 -13.48 -14.78 16.60
N ALA A 72 -12.72 -14.42 17.63
CA ALA A 72 -13.01 -14.72 19.02
C ALA A 72 -13.53 -13.45 19.72
N SER A 73 -14.83 -13.40 19.97
CA SER A 73 -15.51 -12.23 20.53
C SER A 73 -15.59 -12.32 22.05
N PHE A 74 -15.07 -11.31 22.74
CA PHE A 74 -15.01 -11.23 24.20
C PHE A 74 -15.88 -10.11 24.77
N PRO A 75 -16.33 -10.20 26.04
CA PRO A 75 -17.05 -9.12 26.70
C PRO A 75 -16.24 -7.82 26.73
N PRO A 76 -16.89 -6.65 26.64
CA PRO A 76 -16.21 -5.37 26.65
C PRO A 76 -15.47 -5.06 27.97
N THR A 77 -15.72 -5.84 29.03
CA THR A 77 -15.02 -5.73 30.32
C THR A 77 -13.64 -6.38 30.33
N MET A 78 -13.30 -7.22 29.34
CA MET A 78 -11.97 -7.83 29.24
C MET A 78 -10.93 -6.78 28.82
N GLU A 79 -9.79 -6.75 29.51
CA GLU A 79 -8.73 -5.82 29.14
C GLU A 79 -8.03 -6.29 27.86
N ARG A 80 -7.74 -5.35 26.96
CA ARG A 80 -7.08 -5.66 25.68
C ARG A 80 -5.74 -6.38 25.85
N ARG A 81 -5.01 -6.08 26.94
CA ARG A 81 -3.73 -6.71 27.28
C ARG A 81 -3.87 -8.22 27.53
N GLU A 82 -5.04 -8.68 28.01
CA GLU A 82 -5.31 -10.11 28.21
C GLU A 82 -5.32 -10.89 26.90
N TRP A 83 -5.65 -10.24 25.77
CA TRP A 83 -5.58 -10.89 24.46
C TRP A 83 -4.14 -11.33 24.15
N THR A 84 -3.18 -10.43 24.34
CA THR A 84 -1.76 -10.69 24.06
C THR A 84 -1.10 -11.61 25.08
N GLU A 85 -1.43 -11.45 26.36
CA GLU A 85 -0.72 -12.14 27.44
C GLU A 85 -1.26 -13.52 27.73
N ARG A 86 -2.54 -13.77 27.41
CA ARG A 86 -3.24 -15.00 27.80
C ARG A 86 -3.95 -15.67 26.63
N VAL A 87 -4.87 -14.97 25.96
CA VAL A 87 -5.74 -15.59 24.93
C VAL A 87 -4.94 -16.10 23.72
N LEU A 88 -4.18 -15.24 23.06
CA LEU A 88 -3.41 -15.61 21.86
C LEU A 88 -2.34 -16.68 22.18
N PRO A 89 -1.59 -16.61 23.30
CA PRO A 89 -0.70 -17.69 23.71
C PRO A 89 -1.39 -19.05 23.85
N GLU A 90 -2.59 -19.11 24.45
CA GLU A 90 -3.33 -20.37 24.59
C GLU A 90 -3.82 -20.90 23.24
N ILE A 91 -4.33 -20.03 22.36
CA ILE A 91 -4.71 -20.40 20.99
C ILE A 91 -3.50 -20.95 20.22
N ARG A 92 -2.35 -20.29 20.32
CA ARG A 92 -1.09 -20.74 19.69
C ARG A 92 -0.67 -22.12 20.17
N LYS A 93 -0.75 -22.40 21.47
CA LYS A 93 -0.43 -23.72 22.03
C LYS A 93 -1.42 -24.79 21.56
N GLY A 94 -2.70 -24.43 21.46
CA GLY A 94 -3.78 -25.35 21.12
C GLY A 94 -3.89 -25.69 19.63
N ILE A 95 -3.35 -24.86 18.74
CA ILE A 95 -3.31 -25.09 17.29
C ILE A 95 -1.88 -25.40 16.83
N ARG A 96 -1.62 -26.68 16.55
CA ARG A 96 -0.30 -27.13 16.07
C ARG A 96 -0.12 -26.84 14.57
N ALA A 97 0.27 -25.61 14.26
CA ALA A 97 0.61 -25.18 12.90
C ALA A 97 1.70 -24.11 12.90
N LYS A 98 2.31 -23.88 11.74
CA LYS A 98 3.20 -22.73 11.55
C LYS A 98 2.38 -21.47 11.82
N THR A 99 2.81 -20.69 12.81
CA THR A 99 2.09 -19.51 13.30
C THR A 99 2.97 -18.29 13.10
N ILE A 100 2.37 -17.20 12.65
CA ILE A 100 3.02 -15.91 12.48
C ILE A 100 2.24 -14.87 13.27
N ASP A 101 2.93 -14.08 14.08
CA ASP A 101 2.35 -12.92 14.73
C ASP A 101 2.12 -11.81 13.71
N ARG A 102 0.89 -11.32 13.68
CA ARG A 102 0.49 -10.19 12.86
C ARG A 102 -0.03 -9.07 13.74
N TYR A 103 0.16 -7.84 13.26
CA TYR A 103 -0.25 -6.64 13.98
C TYR A 103 -0.89 -5.68 12.99
N ALA A 104 -2.20 -5.45 13.14
CA ALA A 104 -2.90 -4.37 12.47
C ALA A 104 -3.17 -3.26 13.50
N GLU A 105 -4.43 -2.97 13.83
CA GLU A 105 -4.77 -2.18 15.02
C GLU A 105 -4.55 -3.00 16.30
N HIS A 106 -4.75 -4.32 16.22
CA HIS A 106 -4.58 -5.28 17.31
C HIS A 106 -3.78 -6.50 16.84
N PRO A 107 -3.11 -7.20 17.78
CA PRO A 107 -2.40 -8.42 17.47
C PRO A 107 -3.37 -9.57 17.17
N TYR A 108 -3.03 -10.36 16.16
CA TYR A 108 -3.75 -11.57 15.79
C TYR A 108 -2.76 -12.64 15.33
N LEU A 109 -3.22 -13.90 15.29
CA LEU A 109 -2.40 -15.02 14.85
C LEU A 109 -2.79 -15.43 13.43
N GLU A 110 -1.79 -15.56 12.56
CA GLU A 110 -1.93 -16.16 11.24
C GLU A 110 -1.34 -17.58 11.28
N PHE A 111 -2.16 -18.58 11.00
CA PHE A 111 -1.76 -19.98 10.89
C PHE A 111 -1.76 -20.42 9.43
N HIS A 112 -0.82 -21.26 9.05
CA HIS A 112 -0.81 -21.91 7.73
C HIS A 112 -1.17 -23.39 7.91
N ILE A 113 -2.37 -23.77 7.49
CA ILE A 113 -2.95 -25.11 7.65
C ILE A 113 -3.44 -25.59 6.29
N ASP A 114 -2.98 -26.74 5.81
CA ASP A 114 -3.41 -27.33 4.53
C ASP A 114 -3.26 -26.36 3.33
N ASN A 115 -2.20 -25.53 3.33
CA ASN A 115 -1.95 -24.43 2.38
C ASN A 115 -2.98 -23.29 2.40
N ILE A 116 -3.82 -23.22 3.44
CA ILE A 116 -4.80 -22.16 3.66
C ILE A 116 -4.29 -21.27 4.79
N ARG A 117 -4.44 -19.95 4.62
CA ARG A 117 -4.15 -18.99 5.69
C ARG A 117 -5.38 -18.88 6.58
N VAL A 118 -5.18 -19.05 7.87
CA VAL A 118 -6.22 -18.94 8.90
C VAL A 118 -5.84 -17.84 9.86
N ASN A 119 -6.65 -16.80 9.94
CA ASN A 119 -6.46 -15.71 10.89
C ASN A 119 -7.35 -15.95 12.11
N VAL A 120 -6.78 -15.90 13.31
CA VAL A 120 -7.54 -15.90 14.56
C VAL A 120 -7.45 -14.53 15.20
N VAL A 121 -8.56 -13.79 15.16
CA VAL A 121 -8.64 -12.38 15.51
C VAL A 121 -9.50 -12.20 16.75
N PRO A 122 -8.94 -11.67 17.87
CA PRO A 122 -9.74 -11.30 19.01
C PRO A 122 -10.48 -9.99 18.75
N CYS A 123 -11.74 -9.90 19.19
CA CYS A 123 -12.53 -8.67 19.11
C CYS A 123 -13.47 -8.55 20.32
N TYR A 124 -14.11 -7.39 20.48
CA TYR A 124 -15.13 -7.20 21.49
C TYR A 124 -16.53 -7.50 20.94
N SER A 125 -17.36 -8.09 21.79
CA SER A 125 -18.80 -8.22 21.59
C SER A 125 -19.48 -6.97 22.15
N VAL A 126 -19.65 -5.97 21.30
CA VAL A 126 -20.28 -4.67 21.64
C VAL A 126 -21.54 -4.44 20.80
N GLU A 127 -22.42 -3.58 21.29
CA GLU A 127 -23.58 -3.10 20.54
C GLU A 127 -23.17 -2.19 19.38
N LYS A 128 -24.05 -2.06 18.38
CA LYS A 128 -23.79 -1.23 17.20
C LYS A 128 -23.62 0.24 17.60
N GLY A 129 -22.42 0.77 17.38
CA GLY A 129 -22.06 2.16 17.72
C GLY A 129 -21.06 2.28 18.86
N ASP A 130 -20.97 1.28 19.74
CA ASP A 130 -20.07 1.26 20.89
C ASP A 130 -18.73 0.59 20.58
N TRP A 131 -18.19 0.86 19.39
CA TRP A 131 -16.97 0.23 18.88
C TRP A 131 -15.77 0.57 19.77
N LYS A 132 -15.05 -0.46 20.24
CA LYS A 132 -13.77 -0.30 20.94
C LYS A 132 -12.57 -0.52 20.02
N SER A 133 -12.79 -1.17 18.87
CA SER A 133 -11.80 -1.46 17.84
C SER A 133 -12.36 -1.41 16.42
N ALA A 134 -11.51 -1.35 15.39
CA ALA A 134 -11.92 -1.62 14.01
C ALA A 134 -12.55 -3.02 13.85
N THR A 135 -11.99 -4.03 14.52
CA THR A 135 -12.41 -5.44 14.35
C THR A 135 -13.81 -5.74 14.87
N ASP A 136 -14.31 -4.97 15.85
CA ASP A 136 -15.65 -5.14 16.44
C ASP A 136 -16.78 -4.96 15.41
N ARG A 137 -16.53 -4.20 14.35
CA ARG A 137 -17.49 -3.98 13.25
C ARG A 137 -17.63 -5.20 12.35
N THR A 138 -16.65 -6.10 12.33
CA THR A 138 -16.54 -7.18 11.34
C THR A 138 -17.72 -8.16 11.39
N PRO A 139 -18.19 -8.61 12.58
CA PRO A 139 -19.40 -9.44 12.66
C PRO A 139 -20.62 -8.77 12.05
N TYR A 140 -20.82 -7.48 12.31
CA TYR A 140 -21.91 -6.69 11.76
C TYR A 140 -21.79 -6.49 10.24
N HIS A 141 -20.57 -6.27 9.72
CA HIS A 141 -20.33 -6.22 8.27
C HIS A 141 -20.67 -7.54 7.61
N THR A 142 -20.29 -8.67 8.21
CA THR A 142 -20.58 -9.99 7.66
C THR A 142 -22.07 -10.26 7.64
N GLU A 143 -22.79 -9.94 8.72
CA GLU A 143 -24.23 -10.14 8.75
C GLU A 143 -24.95 -9.24 7.75
N TYR A 144 -24.61 -7.95 7.69
CA TYR A 144 -25.16 -7.03 6.70
C TYR A 144 -24.91 -7.51 5.27
N MET A 145 -23.68 -7.92 4.94
CA MET A 145 -23.37 -8.40 3.59
C MET A 145 -24.10 -9.71 3.26
N LYS A 146 -24.28 -10.62 4.22
CA LYS A 146 -25.05 -11.86 4.00
C LYS A 146 -26.51 -11.58 3.69
N GLN A 147 -27.10 -10.57 4.33
CA GLN A 147 -28.50 -10.18 4.11
C GLN A 147 -28.71 -9.47 2.78
N HIS A 148 -27.73 -8.67 2.33
CA HIS A 148 -27.90 -7.79 1.17
C HIS A 148 -27.29 -8.31 -0.14
N LEU A 149 -26.27 -9.18 -0.09
CA LEU A 149 -25.63 -9.73 -1.29
C LEU A 149 -26.38 -10.96 -1.82
N THR A 150 -26.97 -10.82 -3.01
CA THR A 150 -27.55 -11.93 -3.77
C THR A 150 -26.47 -12.87 -4.32
N LYS A 151 -26.86 -14.05 -4.81
CA LYS A 151 -25.91 -15.02 -5.40
C LYS A 151 -25.19 -14.43 -6.61
N GLU A 152 -25.89 -13.65 -7.41
CA GLU A 152 -25.39 -12.96 -8.60
C GLU A 152 -24.36 -11.91 -8.17
N MET A 153 -24.68 -11.06 -7.20
CA MET A 153 -23.73 -10.06 -6.67
C MET A 153 -22.46 -10.66 -6.09
N ARG A 154 -22.53 -11.86 -5.52
CA ARG A 154 -21.34 -12.58 -5.04
C ARG A 154 -20.41 -13.02 -6.18
N LEU A 155 -20.94 -13.31 -7.36
CA LEU A 155 -20.14 -13.54 -8.56
C LEU A 155 -19.49 -12.24 -9.03
N GLU A 156 -20.26 -11.16 -9.11
CA GLU A 156 -19.79 -9.83 -9.50
C GLU A 156 -18.65 -9.33 -8.58
N ALA A 157 -18.78 -9.56 -7.27
CA ALA A 157 -17.72 -9.26 -6.30
C ALA A 157 -16.45 -10.07 -6.56
N ARG A 158 -16.54 -11.34 -6.94
CA ARG A 158 -15.34 -12.14 -7.30
C ARG A 158 -14.67 -11.60 -8.56
N LEU A 159 -15.44 -11.26 -9.59
CA LEU A 159 -14.90 -10.64 -10.80
C LEU A 159 -14.18 -9.33 -10.47
N MET A 160 -14.77 -8.49 -9.63
CA MET A 160 -14.17 -7.23 -9.20
C MET A 160 -12.89 -7.44 -8.38
N LYS A 161 -12.91 -8.36 -7.40
CA LYS A 161 -11.71 -8.73 -6.62
C LYS A 161 -10.59 -9.22 -7.54
N ARG A 162 -10.91 -10.08 -8.51
CA ARG A 162 -9.90 -10.61 -9.44
C ARG A 162 -9.37 -9.53 -10.39
N PHE A 163 -10.22 -8.63 -10.87
CA PHE A 163 -9.81 -7.48 -11.67
C PHE A 163 -8.84 -6.58 -10.88
N MET A 164 -9.25 -6.15 -9.69
CA MET A 164 -8.42 -5.32 -8.81
C MET A 164 -7.10 -6.01 -8.43
N LYS A 165 -7.10 -7.33 -8.20
CA LYS A 165 -5.86 -8.10 -8.01
C LYS A 165 -4.96 -8.05 -9.24
N GLY A 166 -5.52 -8.26 -10.43
CA GLY A 166 -4.75 -8.26 -11.68
C GLY A 166 -4.16 -6.88 -12.01
N ILE A 167 -4.83 -5.79 -11.64
CA ILE A 167 -4.29 -4.43 -11.79
C ILE A 167 -3.50 -3.93 -10.57
N ARG A 168 -3.35 -4.76 -9.54
CA ARG A 168 -2.62 -4.49 -8.27
C ARG A 168 -3.18 -3.33 -7.46
N SER A 169 -4.49 -3.24 -7.39
CA SER A 169 -5.24 -2.31 -6.55
C SER A 169 -6.06 -2.99 -5.46
N TYR A 170 -6.02 -4.32 -5.32
CA TYR A 170 -6.75 -5.04 -4.26
C TYR A 170 -5.88 -5.28 -3.02
N GLY A 171 -6.43 -4.98 -1.84
CA GLY A 171 -5.75 -5.10 -0.55
C GLY A 171 -5.62 -3.74 0.14
N ALA A 172 -6.04 -3.65 1.40
CA ALA A 172 -5.98 -2.40 2.18
C ALA A 172 -4.77 -2.34 3.13
N GLU A 173 -3.95 -3.40 3.15
CA GLU A 173 -2.67 -3.42 3.84
C GLU A 173 -1.75 -2.29 3.35
N ILE A 174 -0.91 -1.76 4.23
CA ILE A 174 -0.09 -0.56 3.98
C ILE A 174 0.79 -0.73 2.72
N ARG A 175 1.30 -1.95 2.50
CA ARG A 175 2.07 -2.32 1.30
C ARG A 175 1.34 -1.94 0.01
N VAL A 176 0.06 -2.31 -0.08
CA VAL A 176 -0.75 -2.11 -1.31
C VAL A 176 -1.48 -0.78 -1.29
N GLY A 177 -2.08 -0.39 -0.16
CA GLY A 177 -2.88 0.84 -0.03
C GLY A 177 -4.00 0.92 -1.07
N GLY A 178 -4.70 -0.18 -1.30
CA GLY A 178 -5.74 -0.35 -2.30
C GLY A 178 -7.11 -0.63 -1.68
N PHE A 179 -7.97 -1.27 -2.48
CA PHE A 179 -9.37 -1.53 -2.18
C PHE A 179 -9.50 -2.80 -1.31
N SER A 180 -10.11 -2.66 -0.13
CA SER A 180 -10.39 -3.80 0.76
C SER A 180 -11.51 -4.70 0.21
N GLY A 181 -11.59 -5.95 0.67
CA GLY A 181 -12.69 -6.85 0.31
C GLY A 181 -14.07 -6.29 0.68
N MET A 182 -14.15 -5.60 1.83
CA MET A 182 -15.36 -4.92 2.28
C MET A 182 -15.72 -3.77 1.32
N LEU A 183 -14.77 -2.90 0.97
CA LEU A 183 -14.99 -1.84 -0.01
C LEU A 183 -15.46 -2.39 -1.37
N VAL A 184 -14.87 -3.48 -1.86
CA VAL A 184 -15.29 -4.12 -3.11
C VAL A 184 -16.74 -4.61 -3.03
N GLU A 185 -17.10 -5.30 -1.96
CA GLU A 185 -18.47 -5.79 -1.75
C GLU A 185 -19.48 -4.64 -1.67
N THR A 186 -19.12 -3.55 -0.99
CA THR A 186 -19.92 -2.31 -0.95
C THR A 186 -20.12 -1.69 -2.32
N LEU A 187 -19.07 -1.58 -3.14
CA LEU A 187 -19.20 -1.01 -4.49
C LEU A 187 -20.14 -1.84 -5.35
N ILE A 188 -20.05 -3.18 -5.25
CA ILE A 188 -20.95 -4.10 -5.96
C ILE A 188 -22.37 -4.04 -5.42
N LEU A 189 -22.54 -3.88 -4.11
CA LEU A 189 -23.87 -3.68 -3.53
C LEU A 189 -24.52 -2.39 -4.05
N HIS A 190 -23.74 -1.31 -4.16
CA HIS A 190 -24.20 0.00 -4.62
C HIS A 190 -24.53 0.01 -6.12
N TYR A 191 -23.62 -0.48 -6.98
CA TYR A 191 -23.78 -0.46 -8.44
C TYR A 191 -24.38 -1.74 -9.03
N ARG A 192 -24.68 -2.75 -8.20
CA ARG A 192 -25.33 -4.03 -8.54
C ARG A 192 -24.53 -5.01 -9.40
N SER A 193 -23.57 -4.56 -10.22
CA SER A 193 -22.75 -5.43 -11.06
C SER A 193 -21.32 -4.94 -11.25
N PHE A 194 -20.42 -5.83 -11.69
CA PHE A 194 -19.05 -5.51 -12.10
C PHE A 194 -19.05 -4.49 -13.25
N LEU A 195 -19.85 -4.75 -14.29
CA LEU A 195 -19.92 -3.89 -15.48
C LEU A 195 -20.37 -2.48 -15.12
N GLU A 196 -21.44 -2.35 -14.34
CA GLU A 196 -21.91 -1.03 -13.91
C GLU A 196 -20.86 -0.33 -13.04
N THR A 197 -20.21 -1.07 -12.13
CA THR A 197 -19.15 -0.50 -11.28
C THR A 197 -18.00 0.07 -12.12
N ILE A 198 -17.52 -0.63 -13.16
CA ILE A 198 -16.43 -0.12 -14.00
C ILE A 198 -16.90 1.04 -14.91
N VAL A 199 -18.16 1.05 -15.36
CA VAL A 199 -18.74 2.15 -16.13
C VAL A 199 -18.76 3.41 -15.28
N GLN A 200 -19.29 3.32 -14.05
CA GLN A 200 -19.35 4.43 -13.12
C GLN A 200 -17.95 4.88 -12.69
N ALA A 201 -17.07 3.94 -12.33
CA ALA A 201 -15.70 4.26 -11.97
C ALA A 201 -14.92 4.94 -13.09
N SER A 202 -15.20 4.63 -14.35
CA SER A 202 -14.53 5.25 -15.49
C SER A 202 -14.81 6.75 -15.63
N THR A 203 -15.89 7.25 -15.01
CA THR A 203 -16.28 8.67 -15.05
C THR A 203 -15.93 9.43 -13.77
N TRP A 204 -15.39 8.74 -12.75
CA TRP A 204 -14.99 9.36 -11.49
C TRP A 204 -14.04 10.55 -11.71
N LYS A 205 -14.33 11.63 -10.99
CA LYS A 205 -13.56 12.88 -10.91
C LYS A 205 -13.21 13.16 -9.45
N PRO A 206 -12.18 13.97 -9.14
CA PRO A 206 -11.80 14.26 -7.77
C PRO A 206 -12.97 14.71 -6.86
N ILE A 207 -12.91 14.22 -5.62
CA ILE A 207 -13.95 14.15 -4.58
C ILE A 207 -15.14 13.27 -5.01
N ILE A 208 -15.02 11.98 -4.72
CA ILE A 208 -16.03 10.96 -4.97
C ILE A 208 -16.63 10.58 -3.61
N ILE A 209 -17.94 10.74 -3.45
CA ILE A 209 -18.64 10.41 -2.21
C ILE A 209 -19.75 9.41 -2.52
N LEU A 210 -19.68 8.24 -1.91
CA LEU A 210 -20.65 7.16 -2.05
C LEU A 210 -21.28 6.86 -0.68
N ASP A 211 -22.59 7.07 -0.58
CA ASP A 211 -23.41 6.69 0.56
C ASP A 211 -24.42 5.64 0.08
N ILE A 212 -24.33 4.42 0.63
CA ILE A 212 -25.09 3.27 0.14
C ILE A 212 -26.54 3.30 0.65
N GLU A 213 -26.76 3.94 1.81
CA GLU A 213 -28.08 4.03 2.46
C GLU A 213 -28.90 5.21 1.90
N LYS A 214 -28.30 6.06 1.06
CA LYS A 214 -28.99 7.16 0.41
C LYS A 214 -29.03 6.98 -1.11
N ALA A 215 -30.01 7.63 -1.74
CA ALA A 215 -30.15 7.58 -3.20
C ALA A 215 -28.93 8.21 -3.89
N ILE A 216 -28.58 7.66 -5.05
CA ILE A 216 -27.50 8.18 -5.90
C ILE A 216 -27.75 9.68 -6.16
N GLY A 217 -26.81 10.54 -5.73
CA GLY A 217 -26.89 11.99 -5.91
C GLY A 217 -27.17 12.80 -4.64
N SER A 218 -27.61 12.19 -3.54
CA SER A 218 -27.68 12.90 -2.25
C SER A 218 -26.28 12.94 -1.62
N GLN A 219 -25.68 14.13 -1.55
CA GLN A 219 -24.34 14.32 -1.01
C GLN A 219 -24.42 14.62 0.48
N ASP A 220 -23.69 13.86 1.31
CA ASP A 220 -23.46 14.25 2.70
C ASP A 220 -22.41 15.38 2.73
N PRO A 221 -22.73 16.58 3.23
CA PRO A 221 -21.79 17.71 3.27
C PRO A 221 -20.50 17.37 4.02
N ARG A 222 -20.58 16.50 5.03
CA ARG A 222 -19.44 16.11 5.90
C ARG A 222 -18.37 15.32 5.15
N ALA A 223 -18.73 14.65 4.06
CA ALA A 223 -17.79 13.85 3.30
C ALA A 223 -16.77 14.71 2.51
N ARG A 224 -17.06 16.00 2.29
CA ARG A 224 -16.10 16.94 1.69
C ARG A 224 -14.97 17.34 2.65
N GLU A 225 -15.19 17.23 3.95
CA GLU A 225 -14.20 17.58 4.98
C GLU A 225 -13.10 16.51 5.13
N ILE A 226 -13.34 15.28 4.63
CA ILE A 226 -12.47 14.11 4.83
C ILE A 226 -11.17 14.18 4.01
N GLY A 227 -11.01 15.14 3.09
CA GLY A 227 -9.75 15.38 2.38
C GLY A 227 -9.23 14.20 1.53
N SER A 228 -10.06 13.17 1.34
CA SER A 228 -9.74 11.96 0.57
C SER A 228 -10.44 12.02 -0.79
N PRO A 229 -9.79 11.60 -1.90
CA PRO A 229 -10.41 11.64 -3.22
C PRO A 229 -11.58 10.65 -3.36
N LEU A 230 -11.63 9.60 -2.54
CA LEU A 230 -12.72 8.63 -2.50
C LEU A 230 -13.19 8.43 -1.04
N VAL A 231 -14.45 8.78 -0.80
CA VAL A 231 -15.15 8.57 0.46
C VAL A 231 -16.29 7.60 0.20
N VAL A 232 -16.24 6.44 0.84
CA VAL A 232 -17.33 5.45 0.80
C VAL A 232 -17.79 5.22 2.23
N ILE A 233 -19.01 5.66 2.52
CA ILE A 233 -19.59 5.60 3.86
C ILE A 233 -19.86 4.14 4.22
N ASP A 234 -19.39 3.72 5.38
CA ASP A 234 -19.61 2.38 5.90
C ASP A 234 -21.08 2.20 6.33
N PRO A 235 -21.81 1.19 5.83
CA PRO A 235 -23.22 0.97 6.18
C PRO A 235 -23.43 0.59 7.66
N ILE A 236 -22.37 0.15 8.34
CA ILE A 236 -22.41 -0.21 9.76
C ILE A 236 -21.99 0.96 10.66
N ASP A 237 -21.16 1.87 10.15
CA ASP A 237 -20.62 3.01 10.90
C ASP A 237 -20.52 4.26 10.01
N PRO A 238 -21.54 5.15 10.02
CA PRO A 238 -21.58 6.32 9.16
C PRO A 238 -20.40 7.30 9.32
N ASN A 239 -19.63 7.21 10.41
CA ASN A 239 -18.45 8.05 10.65
C ASN A 239 -17.18 7.47 10.02
N ARG A 240 -17.25 6.30 9.37
CA ARG A 240 -16.09 5.59 8.82
C ARG A 240 -16.07 5.66 7.29
N ASN A 241 -14.90 6.02 6.75
CA ASN A 241 -14.61 5.90 5.32
C ASN A 241 -14.00 4.52 5.01
N LEU A 242 -14.72 3.68 4.26
CA LEU A 242 -14.25 2.37 3.78
C LEU A 242 -13.05 2.44 2.84
N ALA A 243 -12.84 3.59 2.19
CA ALA A 243 -11.76 3.86 1.24
C ALA A 243 -10.57 4.60 1.86
N ALA A 244 -10.50 4.75 3.19
CA ALA A 244 -9.41 5.50 3.86
C ALA A 244 -8.00 4.98 3.55
N ALA A 245 -7.85 3.69 3.25
CA ALA A 245 -6.56 3.08 2.90
C ALA A 245 -6.20 3.20 1.41
N VAL A 246 -7.13 3.63 0.54
CA VAL A 246 -6.94 3.70 -0.91
C VAL A 246 -6.05 4.90 -1.24
N ARG A 247 -4.86 4.64 -1.76
CA ARG A 247 -3.94 5.66 -2.27
C ARG A 247 -4.36 6.16 -3.65
N ASP A 248 -3.95 7.38 -3.96
CA ASP A 248 -4.22 8.05 -5.24
C ASP A 248 -3.77 7.22 -6.43
N ASP A 249 -2.58 6.61 -6.36
CA ASP A 249 -2.04 5.77 -7.44
C ASP A 249 -2.93 4.54 -7.71
N LYS A 250 -3.56 3.98 -6.67
CA LYS A 250 -4.48 2.83 -6.79
C LYS A 250 -5.85 3.25 -7.28
N LEU A 251 -6.38 4.37 -6.79
CA LEU A 251 -7.65 4.92 -7.24
C LEU A 251 -7.60 5.27 -8.73
N TRP A 252 -6.63 6.08 -9.14
CA TRP A 252 -6.52 6.52 -10.53
C TRP A 252 -6.08 5.39 -11.47
N GLY A 253 -5.28 4.45 -10.97
CA GLY A 253 -5.00 3.19 -11.66
C GLY A 253 -6.26 2.39 -11.96
N PHE A 254 -7.18 2.27 -10.98
CA PHE A 254 -8.47 1.59 -11.15
C PHE A 254 -9.39 2.33 -12.15
N VAL A 255 -9.48 3.65 -12.08
CA VAL A 255 -10.25 4.47 -13.04
C VAL A 255 -9.71 4.28 -14.46
N ALA A 256 -8.39 4.35 -14.65
CA ALA A 256 -7.75 4.19 -15.95
C ALA A 256 -7.93 2.77 -16.50
N ALA A 257 -7.74 1.74 -15.66
CA ALA A 257 -7.95 0.35 -16.06
C ALA A 257 -9.41 0.08 -16.43
N SER A 258 -10.37 0.68 -15.73
CA SER A 258 -11.80 0.56 -16.03
C SER A 258 -12.13 1.11 -17.43
N ARG A 259 -11.54 2.25 -17.82
CA ARG A 259 -11.66 2.80 -19.18
C ARG A 259 -11.04 1.88 -20.23
N GLN A 260 -9.86 1.32 -19.93
CA GLN A 260 -9.13 0.49 -20.88
C GLN A 260 -9.79 -0.88 -21.08
N LEU A 261 -10.30 -1.51 -20.03
CA LEU A 261 -11.04 -2.76 -20.11
C LEU A 261 -12.30 -2.62 -20.99
N GLN A 262 -13.03 -1.49 -20.87
CA GLN A 262 -14.19 -1.21 -21.71
C GLN A 262 -13.82 -1.05 -23.19
N LYS A 263 -12.69 -0.39 -23.49
CA LYS A 263 -12.23 -0.16 -24.86
C LYS A 263 -11.62 -1.40 -25.51
N ASN A 264 -10.88 -2.20 -24.75
CA ASN A 264 -10.17 -3.37 -25.24
C ASN A 264 -10.28 -4.52 -24.23
N PRO A 265 -11.42 -5.23 -24.20
CA PRO A 265 -11.65 -6.28 -23.23
C PRO A 265 -10.61 -7.40 -23.32
N GLY A 266 -10.20 -7.91 -22.16
CA GLY A 266 -9.14 -8.90 -22.10
C GLY A 266 -8.96 -9.58 -20.76
N THR A 267 -8.54 -10.85 -20.78
CA THR A 267 -8.28 -11.61 -19.55
C THR A 267 -7.02 -11.14 -18.80
N TRP A 268 -6.12 -10.39 -19.44
CA TRP A 268 -4.85 -9.94 -18.82
C TRP A 268 -5.04 -8.87 -17.73
N TYR A 269 -6.17 -8.16 -17.70
CA TYR A 269 -6.52 -7.27 -16.58
C TYR A 269 -6.80 -8.06 -15.30
N PHE A 270 -7.26 -9.31 -15.44
CA PHE A 270 -7.57 -10.22 -14.34
C PHE A 270 -6.36 -11.11 -14.02
N PHE A 271 -5.65 -11.55 -15.05
CA PHE A 271 -4.51 -12.45 -14.99
C PHE A 271 -3.32 -11.84 -15.74
N PRO A 272 -2.61 -10.86 -15.15
CA PRO A 272 -1.48 -10.23 -15.81
C PRO A 272 -0.39 -11.27 -16.12
N PRO A 273 0.37 -11.10 -17.22
CA PRO A 273 1.47 -11.99 -17.54
C PRO A 273 2.44 -12.14 -16.37
N LYS A 274 2.83 -13.37 -16.08
CA LYS A 274 3.85 -13.64 -15.06
C LYS A 274 5.15 -12.92 -15.45
N PHE A 275 5.80 -12.34 -14.45
CA PHE A 275 7.12 -11.73 -14.63
C PHE A 275 8.09 -12.75 -15.23
N LYS A 276 8.84 -12.32 -16.25
CA LYS A 276 9.90 -13.12 -16.86
C LYS A 276 11.24 -12.60 -16.33
N PRO A 277 12.01 -13.42 -15.60
CA PRO A 277 13.33 -13.04 -15.10
C PRO A 277 14.20 -12.49 -16.23
N LYS A 278 14.96 -11.44 -15.91
CA LYS A 278 15.90 -10.83 -16.84
C LYS A 278 17.33 -11.09 -16.38
N THR A 279 18.25 -11.22 -17.33
CA THR A 279 19.67 -11.35 -17.01
C THR A 279 20.26 -10.02 -16.54
N LYS A 280 21.38 -10.08 -15.82
CA LYS A 280 22.13 -8.89 -15.40
C LYS A 280 22.49 -7.98 -16.60
N ALA A 281 22.83 -8.58 -17.75
CA ALA A 281 23.11 -7.84 -18.97
C ALA A 281 21.88 -7.11 -19.52
N GLN A 282 20.69 -7.71 -19.46
CA GLN A 282 19.45 -7.06 -19.87
C GLN A 282 19.10 -5.87 -18.97
N PHE A 283 19.22 -6.02 -17.64
CA PHE A 283 19.03 -4.89 -16.73
C PHE A 283 20.07 -3.78 -16.94
N SER A 284 21.33 -4.13 -17.18
CA SER A 284 22.37 -3.13 -17.47
C SER A 284 22.05 -2.32 -18.72
N LYS A 285 21.45 -2.93 -19.75
CA LYS A 285 20.97 -2.21 -20.93
C LYS A 285 19.78 -1.32 -20.59
N LEU A 286 18.80 -1.84 -19.84
CA LEU A 286 17.63 -1.04 -19.41
C LEU A 286 18.02 0.20 -18.62
N LEU A 287 18.96 0.08 -17.68
CA LEU A 287 19.49 1.20 -16.89
C LEU A 287 20.24 2.21 -17.77
N ALA A 288 21.04 1.74 -18.73
CA ALA A 288 21.75 2.62 -19.65
C ALA A 288 20.82 3.40 -20.60
N HIS A 289 19.62 2.89 -20.86
CA HIS A 289 18.63 3.50 -21.76
C HIS A 289 17.54 4.30 -21.05
N GLN A 290 17.60 4.48 -19.72
CA GLN A 290 16.61 5.31 -19.00
C GLN A 290 16.71 6.81 -19.35
N ASN A 291 17.86 7.26 -19.86
CA ASN A 291 18.19 8.68 -20.06
C ASN A 291 17.99 9.55 -18.80
N ARG A 292 17.98 8.90 -17.63
CA ARG A 292 17.78 9.45 -16.29
C ARG A 292 18.62 8.63 -15.32
N ASP A 293 19.08 9.26 -14.25
CA ASP A 293 19.81 8.53 -13.22
C ASP A 293 18.86 7.75 -12.33
N VAL A 294 19.31 6.58 -11.89
CA VAL A 294 18.58 5.76 -10.93
C VAL A 294 19.48 5.48 -9.73
N ALA A 295 18.96 5.69 -8.54
CA ALA A 295 19.62 5.36 -7.28
C ALA A 295 18.80 4.34 -6.48
N ALA A 296 19.49 3.40 -5.84
CA ALA A 296 18.92 2.51 -4.83
C ALA A 296 19.59 2.79 -3.48
N ILE A 297 18.79 3.23 -2.50
CA ILE A 297 19.22 3.43 -1.12
C ILE A 297 18.83 2.17 -0.36
N SER A 298 19.78 1.24 -0.25
CA SER A 298 19.57 -0.11 0.30
C SER A 298 20.16 -0.24 1.69
N PHE A 299 19.52 -1.02 2.55
CA PHE A 299 20.02 -1.33 3.88
C PHE A 299 19.50 -2.70 4.35
N GLU A 300 20.17 -3.25 5.35
CA GLU A 300 19.77 -4.50 5.99
C GLU A 300 19.23 -4.22 7.40
N HIS A 301 18.18 -4.94 7.78
CA HIS A 301 17.49 -4.81 9.06
C HIS A 301 17.09 -6.18 9.63
N ALA A 302 16.78 -6.24 10.93
CA ALA A 302 16.20 -7.44 11.52
C ALA A 302 14.76 -7.68 10.98
N PRO A 303 14.23 -8.92 11.10
CA PRO A 303 12.85 -9.19 10.75
C PRO A 303 11.89 -8.30 11.56
N ILE A 304 11.01 -7.60 10.85
CA ILE A 304 9.98 -6.72 11.41
C ILE A 304 8.65 -7.17 10.81
N VAL A 305 7.56 -7.02 11.58
CA VAL A 305 6.21 -7.33 11.09
C VAL A 305 5.94 -6.54 9.79
N PRO A 306 5.49 -7.17 8.69
CA PRO A 306 5.40 -6.53 7.38
C PRO A 306 4.66 -5.19 7.36
N ASP A 307 3.48 -5.07 7.96
CA ASP A 307 2.72 -3.82 7.97
C ASP A 307 3.46 -2.67 8.66
N VAL A 308 4.16 -2.98 9.76
CA VAL A 308 5.02 -2.03 10.48
C VAL A 308 6.22 -1.64 9.61
N LEU A 309 6.86 -2.63 8.96
CA LEU A 309 7.99 -2.41 8.07
C LEU A 309 7.60 -1.49 6.91
N TRP A 310 6.54 -1.81 6.16
CA TRP A 310 6.08 -1.01 5.03
C TRP A 310 5.69 0.42 5.45
N GLY A 311 5.00 0.57 6.59
CA GLY A 311 4.69 1.89 7.14
C GLY A 311 5.92 2.73 7.47
N GLN A 312 7.00 2.09 7.94
CA GLN A 312 8.27 2.78 8.20
C GLN A 312 9.04 3.08 6.90
N LEU A 313 9.08 2.15 5.95
CA LEU A 313 9.77 2.34 4.67
C LEU A 313 9.15 3.48 3.86
N LEU A 314 7.82 3.60 3.81
CA LEU A 314 7.12 4.70 3.14
C LEU A 314 7.44 6.06 3.79
N LYS A 315 7.62 6.11 5.12
CA LYS A 315 8.07 7.33 5.82
C LYS A 315 9.50 7.71 5.44
N ILE A 316 10.39 6.72 5.33
CA ILE A 316 11.79 6.96 4.90
C ILE A 316 11.81 7.42 3.44
N GLU A 317 11.05 6.77 2.55
CA GLU A 317 10.91 7.18 1.14
C GLU A 317 10.49 8.65 1.05
N LYS A 318 9.38 9.03 1.69
CA LYS A 318 8.88 10.40 1.70
C LYS A 318 9.92 11.39 2.22
N SER A 319 10.51 11.11 3.38
CA SER A 319 11.53 11.98 3.99
C SER A 319 12.76 12.12 3.09
N MET A 320 13.17 11.05 2.43
CA MET A 320 14.32 11.04 1.52
C MET A 320 14.02 11.83 0.24
N THR A 321 12.86 11.66 -0.40
CA THR A 321 12.50 12.42 -1.60
C THR A 321 12.32 13.91 -1.31
N GLU A 322 11.77 14.26 -0.14
CA GLU A 322 11.68 15.66 0.30
C GLU A 322 13.06 16.25 0.59
N LEU A 323 13.96 15.48 1.23
CA LEU A 323 15.35 15.89 1.44
C LEU A 323 16.09 16.10 0.11
N MET A 324 15.95 15.18 -0.85
CA MET A 324 16.52 15.30 -2.19
C MET A 324 16.06 16.60 -2.85
N THR A 325 14.76 16.87 -2.83
CA THR A 325 14.16 18.09 -3.42
C THR A 325 14.70 19.36 -2.76
N ARG A 326 14.82 19.39 -1.42
CA ARG A 326 15.41 20.53 -0.68
C ARG A 326 16.90 20.74 -0.94
N GLN A 327 17.57 19.77 -1.54
CA GLN A 327 18.99 19.83 -1.89
C GLN A 327 19.19 19.85 -3.41
N ASP A 328 18.14 20.24 -4.16
CA ASP A 328 18.10 20.41 -5.62
C ASP A 328 18.38 19.14 -6.44
N PHE A 329 18.32 17.98 -5.80
CA PHE A 329 18.12 16.73 -6.52
C PHE A 329 16.64 16.65 -6.88
N HIS A 330 16.32 16.44 -8.16
CA HIS A 330 14.95 16.41 -8.64
C HIS A 330 14.47 14.95 -8.81
N PRO A 331 13.87 14.32 -7.77
CA PRO A 331 13.27 13.01 -7.90
C PRO A 331 12.02 13.07 -8.78
N VAL A 332 11.92 12.17 -9.75
CA VAL A 332 10.78 12.08 -10.66
C VAL A 332 9.81 10.98 -10.22
N ARG A 333 10.35 9.83 -9.82
CA ARG A 333 9.57 8.70 -9.29
C ARG A 333 10.36 7.98 -8.21
N SER A 334 9.65 7.41 -7.25
CA SER A 334 10.24 6.52 -6.26
C SER A 334 9.36 5.30 -6.02
N THR A 335 9.97 4.24 -5.52
CA THR A 335 9.23 3.10 -4.95
C THR A 335 10.07 2.42 -3.88
N VAL A 336 9.39 1.80 -2.92
CA VAL A 336 10.01 0.92 -1.95
C VAL A 336 10.04 -0.52 -2.47
N TRP A 337 11.13 -1.22 -2.17
CA TRP A 337 11.23 -2.68 -2.25
C TRP A 337 11.69 -3.24 -0.91
N SER A 338 11.20 -4.42 -0.54
CA SER A 338 11.67 -5.20 0.60
C SER A 338 11.46 -6.69 0.33
N ASP A 339 12.38 -7.52 0.82
CA ASP A 339 12.18 -8.98 0.92
C ASP A 339 11.37 -9.39 2.16
N GLU A 340 10.91 -8.41 2.96
CA GLU A 340 10.18 -8.57 4.23
C GLU A 340 10.93 -9.41 5.29
N ALA A 341 12.20 -9.74 5.05
CA ALA A 341 13.00 -10.59 5.90
C ALA A 341 14.19 -9.83 6.47
N ARG A 342 15.09 -9.33 5.62
CA ARG A 342 16.35 -8.72 6.03
C ARG A 342 16.77 -7.52 5.20
N SER A 343 16.21 -7.31 4.02
CA SER A 343 16.68 -6.29 3.11
C SER A 343 15.57 -5.42 2.57
N SER A 344 15.82 -4.12 2.57
CA SER A 344 14.95 -3.12 1.96
C SER A 344 15.75 -2.13 1.13
N ALA A 345 15.09 -1.53 0.14
CA ALA A 345 15.65 -0.46 -0.67
C ALA A 345 14.58 0.55 -1.08
N ILE A 346 15.00 1.81 -1.21
CA ILE A 346 14.22 2.87 -1.85
C ILE A 346 14.86 3.08 -3.22
N LEU A 347 14.10 2.81 -4.28
CA LEU A 347 14.48 3.12 -5.66
C LEU A 347 13.99 4.52 -5.99
N VAL A 348 14.87 5.35 -6.55
CA VAL A 348 14.55 6.72 -6.96
C VAL A 348 15.11 6.96 -8.36
N GLU A 349 14.27 7.52 -9.23
CA GLU A 349 14.63 8.01 -10.56
C GLU A 349 14.77 9.53 -10.48
N LEU A 350 15.88 10.06 -10.98
CA LEU A 350 16.32 11.45 -10.79
C LEU A 350 16.66 12.06 -12.16
N ASP A 351 16.54 13.39 -12.28
CA ASP A 351 17.10 14.11 -13.44
C ASP A 351 18.63 13.95 -13.52
N ALA A 352 19.31 14.09 -12.38
CA ALA A 352 20.75 13.89 -12.23
C ALA A 352 21.08 13.39 -10.82
N SER A 353 21.98 12.43 -10.71
CA SER A 353 22.51 11.96 -9.42
C SER A 353 23.77 12.70 -8.98
N ILE A 354 24.36 13.50 -9.88
CA ILE A 354 25.48 14.40 -9.64
C ILE A 354 25.07 15.82 -10.03
N LEU A 355 25.11 16.74 -9.08
CA LEU A 355 24.82 18.15 -9.29
C LEU A 355 26.08 18.93 -9.67
N PRO A 356 25.94 20.09 -10.34
CA PRO A 356 27.03 21.02 -10.52
C PRO A 356 27.67 21.45 -9.18
N GLU A 357 28.94 21.83 -9.23
CA GLU A 357 29.70 22.30 -8.05
C GLU A 357 29.17 23.62 -7.47
N VAL A 358 28.33 24.32 -8.23
CA VAL A 358 27.73 25.59 -7.83
C VAL A 358 26.23 25.45 -7.59
N GLN A 359 25.72 26.25 -6.66
CA GLN A 359 24.30 26.46 -6.44
C GLN A 359 23.97 27.95 -6.47
N LEU A 360 22.88 28.31 -7.15
CA LEU A 360 22.37 29.68 -7.12
C LEU A 360 21.74 29.96 -5.76
N ARG A 361 22.06 31.10 -5.17
CA ARG A 361 21.47 31.59 -3.93
C ARG A 361 20.76 32.91 -4.22
N GLU A 362 19.44 32.89 -4.14
CA GLU A 362 18.64 34.10 -4.24
C GLU A 362 18.75 34.94 -2.96
N GLY A 363 19.08 36.20 -3.14
CA GLY A 363 19.12 37.25 -2.14
C GLY A 363 17.86 38.13 -2.16
N PRO A 364 17.80 39.15 -1.31
CA PRO A 364 16.66 40.05 -1.21
C PRO A 364 16.54 40.96 -2.45
N PRO A 365 15.36 41.60 -2.66
CA PRO A 365 15.23 42.67 -3.63
C PRO A 365 16.22 43.80 -3.34
N VAL A 366 16.86 44.35 -4.37
CA VAL A 366 17.85 45.44 -4.26
C VAL A 366 17.23 46.70 -3.66
N SER A 367 15.91 46.89 -3.82
CA SER A 367 15.15 48.00 -3.22
C SER A 367 15.12 47.98 -1.69
N LYS A 368 15.37 46.82 -1.05
CA LYS A 368 15.48 46.71 0.40
C LYS A 368 16.90 47.00 0.84
N MET A 369 17.20 48.27 1.07
CA MET A 369 18.57 48.77 1.32
C MET A 369 19.32 47.97 2.40
N ASP A 370 18.74 47.79 3.59
CA ASP A 370 19.40 47.12 4.72
C ASP A 370 19.66 45.63 4.43
N ASP A 371 18.66 44.93 3.89
CA ASP A 371 18.78 43.51 3.53
C ASP A 371 19.81 43.32 2.39
N SER A 372 19.80 44.23 1.42
CA SER A 372 20.74 44.27 0.29
C SER A 372 22.18 44.42 0.78
N GLN A 373 22.46 45.38 1.67
CA GLN A 373 23.79 45.55 2.24
C GLN A 373 24.21 44.32 3.05
N GLY A 374 23.32 43.79 3.89
CA GLY A 374 23.59 42.57 4.66
C GLY A 374 23.81 41.33 3.80
N PHE A 375 23.27 41.27 2.58
CA PHE A 375 23.56 40.21 1.62
C PHE A 375 24.97 40.35 1.03
N LEU A 376 25.35 41.57 0.62
CA LEU A 376 26.69 41.86 0.09
C LEU A 376 27.77 41.54 1.14
N ASP A 377 27.60 42.03 2.38
CA ASP A 377 28.56 41.81 3.46
C ASP A 377 28.81 40.32 3.75
N ARG A 378 27.79 39.47 3.57
CA ARG A 378 27.87 38.02 3.79
C ARG A 378 28.47 37.26 2.61
N HIS A 379 28.47 37.82 1.40
CA HIS A 379 28.68 37.03 0.19
C HIS A 379 29.74 37.58 -0.77
N LEU A 380 30.11 38.85 -0.70
CA LEU A 380 31.10 39.46 -1.60
C LEU A 380 32.47 38.77 -1.50
N ASP A 381 32.98 38.60 -0.28
CA ASP A 381 34.32 38.03 0.01
C ASP A 381 34.27 36.64 0.68
N ALA A 382 33.09 36.02 0.69
CA ALA A 382 32.94 34.71 1.33
C ALA A 382 33.69 33.63 0.52
N ARG A 383 34.46 32.78 1.21
CA ARG A 383 35.29 31.74 0.57
C ARG A 383 34.51 30.76 -0.30
N ASP A 384 33.25 30.52 0.05
CA ASP A 384 32.34 29.64 -0.67
C ASP A 384 31.52 30.40 -1.73
N THR A 385 31.84 31.67 -2.05
CA THR A 385 31.30 32.38 -3.21
C THR A 385 32.17 32.09 -4.43
N VAL A 386 31.58 31.47 -5.44
CA VAL A 386 32.29 31.10 -6.68
C VAL A 386 32.15 32.20 -7.74
N ARG A 387 30.98 32.83 -7.82
CA ARG A 387 30.69 33.90 -8.79
C ARG A 387 29.62 34.85 -8.24
N GLY A 388 29.73 36.13 -8.58
CA GLY A 388 28.80 37.18 -8.11
C GLY A 388 29.27 37.85 -6.83
N PRO A 389 28.38 38.53 -6.09
CA PRO A 389 26.95 38.75 -6.39
C PRO A 389 26.67 39.52 -7.70
N TRP A 390 25.54 39.25 -8.38
CA TRP A 390 24.99 40.06 -9.48
C TRP A 390 23.50 40.29 -9.29
N ILE A 391 22.88 41.08 -10.17
CA ILE A 391 21.45 41.39 -10.12
C ILE A 391 20.72 40.57 -11.19
N GLU A 392 19.67 39.86 -10.78
CA GLU A 392 18.73 39.18 -11.67
C GLU A 392 17.31 39.68 -11.35
N ALA A 393 16.64 40.24 -12.36
CA ALA A 393 15.43 41.04 -12.19
C ALA A 393 15.62 42.17 -11.15
N ASP A 394 14.92 42.11 -10.02
CA ASP A 394 14.99 43.09 -8.94
C ASP A 394 15.80 42.59 -7.73
N ARG A 395 16.48 41.46 -7.81
CA ARG A 395 17.11 40.76 -6.68
C ARG A 395 18.61 40.56 -6.83
N TRP A 396 19.30 40.50 -5.69
CA TRP A 396 20.65 39.95 -5.63
C TRP A 396 20.64 38.44 -5.82
N VAL A 397 21.64 37.94 -6.52
CA VAL A 397 21.90 36.50 -6.69
C VAL A 397 23.40 36.26 -6.63
N VAL A 398 23.80 35.08 -6.17
CA VAL A 398 25.21 34.68 -6.07
C VAL A 398 25.34 33.18 -6.29
N ASP A 399 26.41 32.74 -6.95
CA ASP A 399 26.74 31.33 -7.03
C ASP A 399 27.62 30.95 -5.84
N LYS A 400 27.13 30.00 -5.05
CA LYS A 400 27.83 29.43 -3.91
C LYS A 400 28.38 28.05 -4.26
N GLU A 401 29.51 27.70 -3.67
CA GLU A 401 30.05 26.33 -3.72
C GLU A 401 29.09 25.38 -3.00
N ARG A 402 28.69 24.31 -3.68
CA ARG A 402 27.77 23.30 -3.16
C ARG A 402 28.54 22.27 -2.34
N ARG A 403 28.10 22.02 -1.11
CA ARG A 403 28.73 21.04 -0.20
C ARG A 403 28.34 19.59 -0.49
N ILE A 404 27.20 19.38 -1.13
CA ILE A 404 26.62 18.06 -1.41
C ILE A 404 26.39 17.95 -2.91
N LEU A 405 27.23 17.20 -3.60
CA LEU A 405 27.21 17.06 -5.05
C LEU A 405 26.52 15.77 -5.52
N SER A 406 26.42 14.77 -4.64
CA SER A 406 25.91 13.44 -5.01
C SER A 406 25.00 12.84 -3.95
N ILE A 407 24.16 11.88 -4.36
CA ILE A 407 23.25 11.17 -3.44
C ILE A 407 24.00 10.45 -2.30
N PRO A 408 25.15 9.76 -2.53
CA PRO A 408 25.92 9.19 -1.43
C PRO A 408 26.37 10.24 -0.39
N GLN A 409 26.82 11.42 -0.84
CA GLN A 409 27.19 12.52 0.05
C GLN A 409 25.98 13.05 0.82
N LEU A 410 24.82 13.18 0.15
CA LEU A 410 23.58 13.62 0.77
C LEU A 410 23.17 12.70 1.92
N VAL A 411 23.15 11.39 1.68
CA VAL A 411 22.79 10.40 2.71
C VAL A 411 23.77 10.45 3.88
N ILE A 412 25.08 10.50 3.62
CA ILE A 412 26.11 10.60 4.68
C ILE A 412 25.94 11.88 5.50
N ALA A 413 25.72 13.02 4.84
CA ALA A 413 25.52 14.31 5.51
C ALA A 413 24.26 14.28 6.39
N ALA A 414 23.15 13.76 5.86
CA ALA A 414 21.87 13.69 6.57
C ALA A 414 21.89 12.77 7.79
N LEU A 415 22.72 11.72 7.79
CA LEU A 415 22.91 10.88 8.97
C LEU A 415 23.73 11.57 10.07
N LYS A 416 24.61 12.50 9.70
CA LYS A 416 25.46 13.26 10.63
C LYS A 416 24.78 14.51 11.17
N ASP A 417 24.00 15.21 10.35
CA ASP A 417 23.34 16.46 10.71
C ASP A 417 21.81 16.33 10.68
N PRO A 418 21.15 16.20 11.85
CA PRO A 418 19.69 16.13 11.93
C PRO A 418 18.96 17.33 11.33
N ARG A 419 19.63 18.49 11.20
CA ARG A 419 19.03 19.72 10.63
C ARG A 419 18.70 19.59 9.15
N LEU A 420 19.29 18.62 8.45
CA LEU A 420 18.91 18.32 7.07
C LEU A 420 17.50 17.68 6.97
N GLY A 421 16.98 17.15 8.09
CA GLY A 421 15.59 16.71 8.18
C GLY A 421 15.33 15.34 7.56
N LEU A 422 16.32 14.43 7.59
CA LEU A 422 16.07 13.02 7.31
C LEU A 422 15.46 12.37 8.56
N THR A 423 14.25 11.84 8.41
CA THR A 423 13.53 11.12 9.46
C THR A 423 13.53 9.64 9.16
N VAL A 424 14.15 8.86 10.04
CA VAL A 424 14.11 7.39 10.01
C VAL A 424 13.42 6.91 11.29
N PRO A 425 12.35 6.11 11.21
CA PRO A 425 11.68 5.59 12.40
C PRO A 425 12.61 4.77 13.31
N ASP A 426 12.42 4.86 14.63
CA ASP A 426 13.36 4.36 15.64
C ASP A 426 13.76 2.89 15.47
N GLN A 427 12.81 2.02 15.11
CA GLN A 427 13.07 0.59 14.90
C GLN A 427 14.04 0.31 13.74
N LEU A 428 14.04 1.17 12.71
CA LEU A 428 14.93 1.07 11.56
C LEU A 428 16.15 2.00 11.65
N ASN A 429 16.13 3.02 12.51
CA ASN A 429 17.15 4.07 12.56
C ASN A 429 18.57 3.52 12.78
N ASN A 430 18.75 2.60 13.72
CA ASN A 430 20.07 1.99 13.99
C ASN A 430 20.57 1.18 12.78
N TYR A 431 19.70 0.34 12.21
CA TYR A 431 20.02 -0.47 11.02
C TYR A 431 20.35 0.39 9.82
N PHE A 432 19.54 1.43 9.57
CA PHE A 432 19.74 2.36 8.47
C PHE A 432 21.07 3.11 8.62
N ARG A 433 21.37 3.66 9.81
CA ARG A 433 22.63 4.36 10.09
C ARG A 433 23.86 3.49 9.89
N GLN A 434 23.81 2.22 10.27
CA GLN A 434 24.96 1.31 10.20
C GLN A 434 25.16 0.69 8.82
N ASN A 435 24.07 0.39 8.10
CA ASN A 435 24.11 -0.51 6.94
C ASN A 435 23.68 0.15 5.61
N VAL A 436 23.35 1.44 5.59
CA VAL A 436 22.89 2.08 4.35
C VAL A 436 23.99 2.09 3.28
N ARG A 437 23.59 1.74 2.06
CA ARG A 437 24.40 1.77 0.85
C ARG A 437 23.62 2.44 -0.25
N VAL A 438 24.23 3.46 -0.86
CA VAL A 438 23.70 4.12 -2.06
C VAL A 438 24.33 3.48 -3.28
N LEU A 439 23.51 2.89 -4.14
CA LEU A 439 23.91 2.22 -5.36
C LEU A 439 23.32 2.97 -6.55
N GLU A 440 24.17 3.54 -7.40
CA GLU A 440 23.73 4.31 -8.57
C GLU A 440 23.88 3.49 -9.85
N ASN A 441 22.88 3.60 -10.74
CA ASN A 441 22.87 3.05 -12.08
C ASN A 441 23.27 1.56 -12.08
N ARG A 442 24.37 1.19 -12.76
CA ARG A 442 24.82 -0.22 -12.84
C ARG A 442 25.15 -0.85 -11.49
N LYS A 443 25.47 -0.06 -10.45
CA LYS A 443 25.75 -0.59 -9.10
C LYS A 443 24.50 -1.20 -8.47
N ILE A 444 23.30 -0.78 -8.88
CA ILE A 444 22.00 -1.34 -8.43
C ILE A 444 21.93 -2.85 -8.69
N LEU A 445 22.61 -3.34 -9.74
CA LEU A 445 22.62 -4.75 -10.09
C LEU A 445 23.25 -5.66 -9.01
N ALA A 446 23.92 -5.10 -8.00
CA ALA A 446 24.39 -5.84 -6.83
C ALA A 446 23.26 -6.36 -5.94
N LEU A 447 22.05 -5.81 -6.07
CA LEU A 447 20.85 -6.23 -5.35
C LEU A 447 20.11 -7.40 -6.05
N LEU A 448 20.48 -7.73 -7.29
CA LEU A 448 19.92 -8.89 -7.99
C LEU A 448 20.24 -10.19 -7.24
N GLY A 449 19.27 -11.11 -7.21
CA GLY A 449 19.34 -12.35 -6.44
C GLY A 449 18.64 -12.26 -5.08
N ARG A 450 18.32 -11.05 -4.60
CA ARG A 450 17.40 -10.86 -3.47
C ARG A 450 15.95 -11.11 -3.93
N GLU A 451 15.15 -11.70 -3.04
CA GLU A 451 13.79 -12.15 -3.37
C GLU A 451 12.92 -11.00 -3.89
N GLY A 452 12.38 -11.16 -5.10
CA GLY A 452 11.48 -10.19 -5.74
C GLY A 452 12.12 -8.87 -6.20
N PHE A 453 13.44 -8.66 -6.00
CA PHE A 453 14.09 -7.40 -6.39
C PHE A 453 14.15 -7.21 -7.91
N ASP A 454 14.37 -8.30 -8.67
CA ASP A 454 14.40 -8.28 -10.13
C ASP A 454 13.05 -7.84 -10.71
N GLN A 455 11.94 -8.35 -10.15
CA GLN A 455 10.61 -7.93 -10.52
C GLN A 455 10.38 -6.45 -10.18
N ALA A 456 10.69 -6.02 -8.95
CA ALA A 456 10.50 -4.63 -8.54
C ALA A 456 11.31 -3.65 -9.40
N LEU A 457 12.58 -3.97 -9.68
CA LEU A 457 13.43 -3.16 -10.55
C LEU A 457 12.88 -3.12 -11.99
N SER A 458 12.46 -4.27 -12.53
CA SER A 458 11.91 -4.30 -13.89
C SER A 458 10.64 -3.48 -14.03
N GLU A 459 9.78 -3.47 -13.02
CA GLU A 459 8.53 -2.71 -13.02
C GLU A 459 8.80 -1.22 -12.85
N PHE A 460 9.73 -0.87 -11.96
CA PHE A 460 10.17 0.50 -11.76
C PHE A 460 10.73 1.11 -13.06
N LEU A 461 11.65 0.40 -13.72
CA LEU A 461 12.26 0.82 -14.99
C LEU A 461 11.32 0.78 -16.19
N ALA A 462 10.25 -0.03 -16.14
CA ALA A 462 9.26 -0.05 -17.22
C ALA A 462 8.35 1.18 -17.21
N ALA A 463 8.17 1.82 -16.04
CA ALA A 463 7.32 3.00 -15.83
C ALA A 463 5.88 2.85 -16.38
N LYS A 464 5.42 1.61 -16.55
CA LYS A 464 4.19 1.28 -17.26
C LYS A 464 3.42 0.22 -16.46
N PRO A 465 2.12 0.42 -16.20
CA PRO A 465 1.31 -0.59 -15.55
C PRO A 465 1.27 -1.89 -16.36
N ALA A 466 1.45 -3.04 -15.69
CA ALA A 466 1.53 -4.35 -16.34
C ALA A 466 0.27 -4.73 -17.16
N TRP A 467 -0.89 -4.16 -16.79
CA TRP A 467 -2.16 -4.38 -17.46
C TRP A 467 -2.36 -3.52 -18.72
N LEU A 468 -1.54 -2.47 -18.91
CA LEU A 468 -1.66 -1.57 -20.05
C LEU A 468 -0.91 -2.15 -21.25
N LYS A 469 -1.63 -2.67 -22.25
CA LYS A 469 -1.02 -3.14 -23.50
C LYS A 469 -0.58 -1.95 -24.36
N THR A 470 0.57 -2.08 -25.01
CA THR A 470 0.91 -1.25 -26.17
C THR A 470 0.17 -1.83 -27.36
N HIS A 471 -0.63 -1.00 -28.03
CA HIS A 471 -1.06 -1.33 -29.39
C HIS A 471 0.19 -1.20 -30.25
N HIS A 472 0.61 -2.31 -30.85
CA HIS A 472 1.58 -2.32 -31.94
C HIS A 472 0.81 -2.42 -33.24
#